data_AF-A0A7K4XNT0-F1
#
_entry.id   AF-A0A7K4XNT0-F1
#
_cell.length_a   1.000
_cell.length_b   1.000
_cell.length_c   1.000
_cell.angle_alpha   90.00
_cell.angle_beta   90.00
_cell.angle_gamma   90.00
#
_symmetry.space_group_name_H-M   'P 1'
#
loop_
_entity.id
_entity.type
_entity.pdbx_description
1 polymer ?
#
loop_
_entity_poly.entity_id
_entity_poly.type
_entity_poly.pdbx_seq_one_letter_code
_entity_poly.pdbx_strand_id
1 'polypeptide(L)'
;MNVSSNCSTTNLELHHYVCLIEFALYGLIFFFGALFNVLAFWVFSCKMKKWTETRVYVMNLVFADFSVICTLPFMVYLLWNKSARGELCQFIEAMYFINMLVSIYIISFISLDRYIAIKHPLKARTFRSPSKAAFLCGLLWVLVITSATIQLWQRHTALCFQIYATTPVALSLLAIFFIFI
;
A
#
# COMPACT_ATOMS: atom_id res chain seq x y z
N MET A 1 -44.80 22.98 -23.05
CA MET A 1 -44.33 23.01 -21.65
C MET A 1 -42.83 22.79 -21.65
N ASN A 2 -42.13 23.57 -20.84
CA ASN A 2 -40.73 23.97 -20.99
C ASN A 2 -39.73 22.88 -20.58
N VAL A 3 -38.77 22.62 -21.48
CA VAL A 3 -37.34 22.37 -21.28
C VAL A 3 -36.93 21.43 -20.13
N SER A 4 -36.67 20.20 -20.54
CA SER A 4 -35.73 19.25 -19.94
C SER A 4 -34.27 19.72 -20.14
N SER A 5 -33.70 20.53 -19.22
CA SER A 5 -32.27 20.91 -19.25
C SER A 5 -31.50 20.66 -17.94
N ASN A 6 -32.16 20.20 -16.87
CA ASN A 6 -31.50 20.03 -15.56
C ASN A 6 -30.67 18.75 -15.39
N CYS A 7 -30.76 17.80 -16.33
CA CYS A 7 -30.08 16.50 -16.23
C CYS A 7 -28.61 16.55 -16.71
N SER A 8 -28.18 17.61 -17.40
CA SER A 8 -26.82 17.71 -17.95
C SER A 8 -25.91 18.65 -17.17
N THR A 9 -26.45 19.73 -16.60
CA THR A 9 -25.71 20.74 -15.82
C THR A 9 -25.30 20.25 -14.43
N THR A 10 -26.17 19.50 -13.75
CA THR A 10 -25.87 18.90 -12.43
C THR A 10 -24.74 17.88 -12.48
N ASN A 11 -24.70 17.05 -13.54
CA ASN A 11 -23.64 16.07 -13.74
C ASN A 11 -22.28 16.70 -14.09
N LEU A 12 -22.27 17.83 -14.82
CA LEU A 12 -21.03 18.52 -15.17
C LEU A 12 -20.41 19.25 -13.97
N GLU A 13 -21.23 19.97 -13.21
CA GLU A 13 -20.83 20.63 -11.96
C GLU A 13 -20.28 19.60 -10.97
N LEU A 14 -21.03 18.51 -10.72
CA LEU A 14 -20.62 17.44 -9.83
C LEU A 14 -19.28 16.82 -10.24
N HIS A 15 -19.08 16.56 -11.54
CA HIS A 15 -17.84 15.98 -12.04
C HIS A 15 -16.65 16.93 -11.88
N HIS A 16 -16.87 18.25 -11.97
CA HIS A 16 -15.85 19.27 -11.73
C HIS A 16 -15.46 19.35 -10.24
N TYR A 17 -16.44 19.36 -9.33
CA TYR A 17 -16.17 19.34 -7.88
C TYR A 17 -15.43 18.08 -7.45
N VAL A 18 -15.80 16.90 -7.99
CA VAL A 18 -15.11 15.64 -7.70
C VAL A 18 -13.64 15.72 -8.12
N CYS A 19 -13.33 16.15 -9.34
CA CYS A 19 -11.95 16.27 -9.80
C CYS A 19 -11.12 17.28 -8.97
N LEU A 20 -11.73 18.40 -8.57
CA LEU A 20 -11.08 19.38 -7.69
C LEU A 20 -10.75 18.79 -6.32
N ILE A 21 -11.69 18.06 -5.72
CA ILE A 21 -11.49 17.41 -4.42
C ILE A 21 -10.41 16.33 -4.54
N GLU A 22 -10.45 15.49 -5.57
CA GLU A 22 -9.42 14.46 -5.82
C GLU A 22 -8.04 15.08 -5.97
N PHE A 23 -7.92 16.16 -6.77
CA PHE A 23 -6.65 16.87 -6.95
C PHE A 23 -6.12 17.42 -5.63
N ALA A 24 -6.97 18.07 -4.83
CA ALA A 24 -6.60 18.60 -3.53
C ALA A 24 -6.16 17.49 -2.57
N LEU A 25 -6.90 16.38 -2.50
CA LEU A 25 -6.58 15.23 -1.66
C LEU A 25 -5.27 14.56 -2.08
N TYR A 26 -5.09 14.27 -3.37
CA TYR A 26 -3.84 13.69 -3.86
C TYR A 26 -2.64 14.60 -3.63
N GLY A 27 -2.80 15.92 -3.78
CA GLY A 27 -1.77 16.90 -3.45
C GLY A 27 -1.40 16.89 -1.97
N LEU A 28 -2.39 16.86 -1.07
CA LEU A 28 -2.17 16.80 0.37
C LEU A 28 -1.51 15.48 0.79
N ILE A 29 -2.01 14.35 0.29
CA ILE A 29 -1.46 13.02 0.56
C ILE A 29 -0.02 12.93 0.04
N PHE A 30 0.26 13.47 -1.14
CA PHE A 30 1.61 13.51 -1.69
C PHE A 30 2.55 14.32 -0.78
N PHE A 31 2.16 15.54 -0.42
CA PHE A 31 2.99 16.43 0.39
C PHE A 31 3.25 15.86 1.79
N PHE A 32 2.20 15.56 2.54
CA PHE A 32 2.33 15.04 3.91
C PHE A 32 2.89 13.62 3.92
N GLY A 33 2.48 12.78 2.98
CA GLY A 33 3.00 11.43 2.82
C GLY A 33 4.50 11.45 2.55
N ALA A 34 4.97 12.25 1.60
CA ALA A 34 6.40 12.39 1.33
C ALA A 34 7.15 12.94 2.55
N LEU A 35 6.63 14.00 3.17
CA LEU A 35 7.24 14.61 4.35
C LEU A 35 7.42 13.59 5.48
N PHE A 36 6.36 12.90 5.88
CA PHE A 36 6.41 11.95 7.00
C PHE A 36 7.20 10.69 6.67
N ASN A 37 7.11 10.17 5.44
CA ASN A 37 7.89 9.01 5.03
C ASN A 37 9.39 9.31 4.89
N VAL A 38 9.77 10.50 4.40
CA VAL A 38 11.19 10.94 4.36
C VAL A 38 11.72 11.10 5.77
N LEU A 39 10.95 11.72 6.66
CA LEU A 39 11.33 11.87 8.06
C LEU A 39 11.47 10.50 8.75
N ALA A 40 10.55 9.57 8.50
CA ALA A 40 10.65 8.20 9.00
C ALA A 40 11.91 7.53 8.46
N PHE A 41 12.12 7.53 7.14
CA PHE A 41 13.32 6.97 6.53
C PHE A 41 14.60 7.54 7.16
N TRP A 42 14.68 8.86 7.33
CA TRP A 42 15.81 9.54 7.94
C TRP A 42 16.05 9.11 9.40
N VAL A 43 15.00 9.09 10.23
CA VAL A 43 15.11 8.68 11.64
C VAL A 43 15.55 7.23 11.76
N PHE A 44 14.89 6.32 11.02
CA PHE A 44 15.18 4.90 11.08
C PHE A 44 16.52 4.55 10.39
N SER A 45 17.01 5.35 9.44
CA SER A 45 18.31 5.13 8.76
C SER A 45 19.46 5.72 9.55
N CYS A 46 19.34 6.98 9.96
CA CYS A 46 20.46 7.79 10.44
C CYS A 46 20.48 7.93 11.97
N LYS A 47 19.33 7.91 12.65
CA LYS A 47 19.27 8.09 14.11
C LYS A 47 19.31 6.76 14.86
N MET A 48 18.74 5.69 14.31
CA MET A 48 18.77 4.38 14.94
C MET A 48 20.07 3.62 14.64
N LYS A 49 20.96 3.54 15.63
CA LYS A 49 22.25 2.84 15.50
C LYS A 49 22.12 1.31 15.51
N LYS A 50 21.14 0.75 16.24
CA LYS A 50 20.94 -0.70 16.34
C LYS A 50 20.07 -1.20 15.21
N TRP A 51 20.44 -2.33 14.63
CA TRP A 51 19.62 -3.02 13.64
C TRP A 51 18.63 -3.94 14.38
N THR A 52 17.37 -3.55 14.39
CA THR A 52 16.28 -4.24 15.10
C THR A 52 15.22 -4.72 14.10
N GLU A 53 14.38 -5.65 14.53
CA GLU A 53 13.22 -6.15 13.78
C GLU A 53 12.29 -5.00 13.40
N THR A 54 11.99 -4.12 14.37
CA THR A 54 11.19 -2.93 14.14
C THR A 54 11.80 -2.04 13.06
N ARG A 55 13.13 -1.88 13.04
CA ARG A 55 13.80 -1.11 11.99
C ARG A 55 13.57 -1.75 10.62
N VAL A 56 13.69 -3.07 10.51
CA VAL A 56 13.44 -3.80 9.25
C VAL A 56 12.00 -3.61 8.79
N TYR A 57 11.03 -3.82 9.68
CA TYR A 57 9.61 -3.66 9.37
C TYR A 57 9.28 -2.24 8.92
N VAL A 58 9.71 -1.23 9.67
CA VAL A 58 9.43 0.16 9.32
C VAL A 58 10.11 0.58 8.02
N MET A 59 11.32 0.10 7.73
CA MET A 59 11.96 0.38 6.43
C MET A 59 11.18 -0.19 5.24
N ASN A 60 10.65 -1.41 5.37
CA ASN A 60 9.82 -2.02 4.33
C ASN A 60 8.49 -1.25 4.15
N LEU A 61 7.88 -0.80 5.26
CA LEU A 61 6.66 0.02 5.23
C LEU A 61 6.91 1.34 4.48
N VAL A 62 7.97 2.06 4.88
CA VAL A 62 8.35 3.34 4.26
C VAL A 62 8.64 3.17 2.75
N PHE A 63 9.30 2.08 2.35
CA PHE A 63 9.53 1.79 0.94
C PHE A 63 8.22 1.55 0.15
N ALA A 64 7.27 0.81 0.74
CA ALA A 64 5.97 0.57 0.14
C ALA A 64 5.15 1.88 0.00
N ASP A 65 5.13 2.70 1.05
CA ASP A 65 4.43 3.98 1.05
C ASP A 65 5.00 4.96 0.03
N PHE A 66 6.34 5.05 -0.07
CA PHE A 66 6.97 5.86 -1.12
C PHE A 66 6.59 5.41 -2.52
N SER A 67 6.48 4.10 -2.75
CA SER A 67 6.11 3.57 -4.06
C SER A 67 4.74 4.08 -4.51
N VAL A 68 3.77 4.18 -3.60
CA VAL A 68 2.43 4.75 -3.89
C VAL A 68 2.43 6.27 -3.92
N ILE A 69 3.18 6.94 -3.04
CA ILE A 69 3.26 8.41 -3.08
C ILE A 69 3.79 8.87 -4.45
N CYS A 70 4.77 8.16 -5.01
CA CYS A 70 5.30 8.43 -6.33
C CYS A 70 4.28 8.21 -7.47
N THR A 71 3.22 7.40 -7.28
CA THR A 71 2.19 7.18 -8.31
C THR A 71 1.09 8.25 -8.33
N LEU A 72 0.89 8.98 -7.22
CA LEU A 72 -0.09 10.07 -7.12
C LEU A 72 0.00 11.15 -8.22
N PRO A 73 1.18 11.70 -8.59
CA PRO A 73 1.25 12.66 -9.69
C PRO A 73 0.82 12.06 -11.04
N PHE A 74 1.05 10.77 -11.26
CA PHE A 74 0.59 10.07 -12.47
C PHE A 74 -0.93 9.89 -12.46
N MET A 75 -1.57 9.77 -11.29
CA MET A 75 -3.03 9.75 -11.21
C MET A 75 -3.68 11.05 -11.63
N VAL A 76 -3.08 12.18 -11.24
CA VAL A 76 -3.53 13.50 -11.70
C VAL A 76 -3.43 13.61 -13.23
N TYR A 77 -2.36 13.06 -13.82
CA TYR A 77 -2.21 13.02 -15.27
C TYR A 77 -3.29 12.15 -15.95
N LEU A 78 -3.62 10.98 -15.39
CA LEU A 78 -4.68 10.09 -15.90
C LEU A 78 -6.09 10.67 -15.79
N LEU A 79 -6.34 11.55 -14.81
CA LEU A 79 -7.60 12.28 -14.67
C LEU A 79 -7.83 13.23 -15.85
N TRP A 80 -6.76 13.86 -16.35
CA TRP A 80 -6.83 14.80 -17.47
C TRP A 80 -6.78 14.11 -18.84
N ASN A 81 -5.98 13.05 -18.96
CA ASN A 81 -5.76 12.37 -20.24
C ASN A 81 -6.40 10.97 -20.27
N LYS A 82 -7.69 10.90 -20.63
CA LYS A 82 -8.44 9.63 -20.74
C LYS A 82 -7.83 8.64 -21.73
N SER A 83 -7.06 9.09 -22.72
CA SER A 83 -6.37 8.23 -23.69
C SER A 83 -5.17 7.47 -23.11
N ALA A 84 -4.68 7.88 -21.93
CA ALA A 84 -3.57 7.21 -21.23
C ALA A 84 -4.03 6.10 -20.26
N ARG A 85 -5.34 5.80 -20.20
CA ARG A 85 -5.93 4.70 -19.41
C ARG A 85 -5.61 3.34 -20.03
N GLY A 86 -4.35 2.93 -19.96
CA GLY A 86 -3.88 1.61 -20.33
C GLY A 86 -3.00 1.02 -19.22
N GLU A 87 -1.77 0.67 -19.57
CA GLU A 87 -0.77 0.07 -18.67
C GLU A 87 -0.47 0.93 -17.42
N LEU A 88 -0.52 2.27 -17.54
CA LEU A 88 -0.32 3.16 -16.39
C LEU A 88 -1.38 2.97 -15.30
N CYS A 89 -2.64 2.79 -15.70
CA CYS A 89 -3.73 2.57 -14.75
C CYS A 89 -3.55 1.24 -14.01
N GLN A 90 -3.15 0.20 -14.73
CA GLN A 90 -2.85 -1.13 -14.18
C GLN A 90 -1.64 -1.09 -13.24
N PHE A 91 -0.58 -0.38 -13.62
CA PHE A 91 0.62 -0.21 -12.80
C PHE A 91 0.30 0.50 -11.49
N ILE A 92 -0.45 1.60 -11.56
CA ILE A 92 -0.80 2.37 -10.37
C ILE A 92 -1.67 1.53 -9.45
N GLU A 93 -2.67 0.83 -9.97
CA GLU A 93 -3.50 -0.07 -9.18
C GLU A 93 -2.69 -1.20 -8.53
N ALA A 94 -1.74 -1.81 -9.26
CA ALA A 94 -0.85 -2.81 -8.70
C ALA A 94 -0.02 -2.23 -7.54
N MET A 95 0.50 -1.00 -7.68
CA MET A 95 1.24 -0.34 -6.60
C MET A 95 0.36 -0.08 -5.37
N TYR A 96 -0.88 0.38 -5.54
CA TYR A 96 -1.83 0.54 -4.44
C TYR A 96 -2.13 -0.79 -3.74
N PHE A 97 -2.36 -1.84 -4.51
CA PHE A 97 -2.63 -3.18 -3.97
C PHE A 97 -1.43 -3.73 -3.19
N ILE A 98 -0.23 -3.59 -3.74
CA ILE A 98 1.02 -4.00 -3.10
C ILE A 98 1.20 -3.24 -1.79
N ASN A 99 1.06 -1.92 -1.79
CA ASN A 99 1.23 -1.11 -0.58
C ASN A 99 0.20 -1.48 0.49
N MET A 100 -1.06 -1.67 0.11
CA MET A 100 -2.12 -2.05 1.04
C MET A 100 -1.79 -3.37 1.74
N LEU A 101 -1.42 -4.42 0.98
CA LEU A 101 -1.08 -5.70 1.57
C LEU A 101 0.18 -5.60 2.43
N VAL A 102 1.28 -5.06 1.90
CA VAL A 102 2.53 -4.94 2.64
C VAL A 102 2.31 -4.17 3.95
N SER A 103 1.61 -3.03 3.90
CA SER A 103 1.34 -2.21 5.08
C SER A 103 0.55 -2.97 6.16
N ILE A 104 -0.53 -3.64 5.79
CA ILE A 104 -1.36 -4.41 6.74
C ILE A 104 -0.53 -5.52 7.40
N TYR A 105 0.23 -6.29 6.62
CA TYR A 105 1.03 -7.38 7.17
C TYR A 105 2.19 -6.88 8.04
N ILE A 106 2.88 -5.82 7.63
CA ILE A 106 3.97 -5.23 8.40
C ILE A 106 3.46 -4.67 9.74
N ILE A 107 2.34 -3.94 9.75
CA ILE A 107 1.72 -3.44 10.99
C ILE A 107 1.29 -4.61 11.89
N SER A 108 0.77 -5.69 11.29
CA SER A 108 0.41 -6.92 12.02
C SER A 108 1.63 -7.57 12.66
N PHE A 109 2.75 -7.68 11.94
CA PHE A 109 4.01 -8.21 12.48
C PHE A 109 4.57 -7.35 13.61
N ILE A 110 4.54 -6.02 13.48
CA ILE A 110 4.94 -5.10 14.56
C ILE A 110 4.05 -5.29 15.79
N SER A 111 2.74 -5.40 15.59
CA SER A 111 1.76 -5.53 16.67
C SER A 111 1.95 -6.85 17.42
N LEU A 112 2.16 -7.96 16.69
CA LEU A 112 2.42 -9.23 17.35
C LEU A 112 3.79 -9.24 18.06
N ASP A 113 4.83 -8.73 17.43
CA ASP A 113 6.16 -8.62 18.04
C ASP A 113 6.09 -7.91 19.40
N ARG A 114 5.32 -6.80 19.47
CA ARG A 114 5.02 -6.11 20.73
C ARG A 114 4.22 -6.97 21.70
N TYR A 115 3.19 -7.67 21.23
CA TYR A 115 2.38 -8.56 22.07
C TYR A 115 3.21 -9.69 22.71
N ILE A 116 4.04 -10.38 21.92
CA ILE A 116 4.93 -11.44 22.44
C ILE A 116 5.95 -10.87 23.42
N ALA A 117 6.53 -9.70 23.13
CA ALA A 117 7.47 -9.04 24.02
C ALA A 117 6.88 -8.73 25.40
N ILE A 118 5.60 -8.34 25.44
CA ILE A 118 4.89 -8.00 26.68
C ILE A 118 4.44 -9.27 27.42
N LYS A 119 3.78 -10.20 26.73
CA LYS A 119 3.13 -11.36 27.37
C LYS A 119 4.09 -12.53 27.62
N HIS A 120 5.10 -12.70 26.77
CA HIS A 120 6.01 -13.84 26.78
C HIS A 120 7.48 -13.41 26.61
N PRO A 121 8.06 -12.66 27.56
CA PRO A 121 9.38 -12.03 27.42
C PRO A 121 10.54 -13.02 27.18
N LEU A 122 10.49 -14.22 27.81
CA LEU A 122 11.49 -15.27 27.58
C LEU A 122 11.41 -15.83 26.16
N LYS A 123 10.19 -16.01 25.62
CA LYS A 123 9.97 -16.40 24.22
C LYS A 123 10.44 -15.28 23.29
N ALA A 124 10.06 -14.03 23.58
CA ALA A 124 10.44 -12.87 22.77
C ALA A 124 11.96 -12.77 22.56
N ARG A 125 12.77 -13.02 23.59
CA ARG A 125 14.24 -12.96 23.51
C ARG A 125 14.85 -13.94 22.51
N THR A 126 14.27 -15.14 22.38
CA THR A 126 14.76 -16.19 21.45
C THR A 126 14.22 -16.00 20.04
N PHE A 127 13.01 -15.42 19.91
CA PHE A 127 12.34 -15.26 18.62
C PHE A 127 12.70 -13.97 17.89
N ARG A 128 12.99 -12.89 18.62
CA ARG A 128 13.42 -11.61 18.05
C ARG A 128 14.80 -11.71 17.41
N SER A 129 14.80 -11.77 16.08
CA SER A 129 16.01 -11.61 15.27
C SER A 129 15.70 -10.74 14.04
N PRO A 130 16.52 -9.71 13.76
CA PRO A 130 16.34 -8.87 12.58
C PRO A 130 16.49 -9.65 11.27
N SER A 131 17.28 -10.73 11.25
CA SER A 131 17.42 -11.59 10.08
C SER A 131 16.12 -12.36 9.79
N LYS A 132 15.41 -12.82 10.82
CA LYS A 132 14.09 -13.45 10.66
C LYS A 132 13.06 -12.44 10.16
N ALA A 133 13.07 -11.22 10.70
CA ALA A 133 12.22 -10.14 10.23
C ALA A 133 12.47 -9.83 8.74
N ALA A 134 13.73 -9.77 8.31
CA ALA A 134 14.10 -9.53 6.92
C ALA A 134 13.63 -10.67 6.00
N PHE A 135 13.80 -11.92 6.43
CA PHE A 135 13.30 -13.09 5.71
C PHE A 135 11.77 -13.07 5.54
N LEU A 136 11.02 -12.79 6.62
CA LEU A 136 9.56 -12.66 6.57
C LEU A 136 9.11 -11.53 5.63
N CYS A 137 9.79 -10.38 5.65
CA CYS A 137 9.52 -9.30 4.70
C CYS A 137 9.79 -9.72 3.26
N GLY A 138 10.90 -10.42 3.01
CA GLY A 138 11.23 -10.94 1.68
C GLY A 138 10.16 -11.89 1.13
N LEU A 139 9.70 -12.85 1.95
CA LEU A 139 8.59 -13.73 1.59
C LEU A 139 7.30 -12.96 1.31
N LEU A 140 6.97 -11.99 2.16
CA LEU A 140 5.82 -11.13 2.00
C LEU A 140 5.85 -10.40 0.65
N TRP A 141 6.99 -9.80 0.28
CA TRP A 141 7.15 -9.12 -1.01
C TRP A 141 6.94 -10.08 -2.19
N VAL A 142 7.55 -11.27 -2.16
CA VAL A 142 7.39 -12.27 -3.23
C VAL A 142 5.92 -12.66 -3.39
N LEU A 143 5.22 -12.93 -2.29
CA LEU A 143 3.81 -13.32 -2.31
C LEU A 143 2.92 -12.19 -2.84
N VAL A 144 3.13 -10.96 -2.34
CA VAL A 144 2.34 -9.79 -2.74
C VAL A 144 2.58 -9.45 -4.22
N ILE A 145 3.82 -9.46 -4.69
CA ILE A 145 4.14 -9.23 -6.11
C ILE A 145 3.52 -10.33 -6.98
N THR A 146 3.65 -11.60 -6.60
CA THR A 146 3.04 -12.72 -7.33
C THR A 146 1.52 -12.58 -7.41
N SER A 147 0.88 -12.16 -6.32
CA SER A 147 -0.56 -11.92 -6.33
C SER A 147 -0.96 -10.72 -7.19
N ALA A 148 -0.14 -9.66 -7.23
CA ALA A 148 -0.36 -8.52 -8.09
C ALA A 148 -0.21 -8.91 -9.57
N THR A 149 0.81 -9.70 -9.93
CA THR A 149 0.99 -10.17 -11.31
C THR A 149 -0.11 -11.12 -11.76
N ILE A 150 -0.57 -12.04 -10.89
CA ILE A 150 -1.72 -12.91 -11.19
C ILE A 150 -2.98 -12.08 -11.45
N GLN A 151 -3.24 -11.07 -10.62
CA GLN A 151 -4.40 -10.18 -10.82
C GLN A 151 -4.31 -9.40 -12.14
N LEU A 152 -3.12 -8.92 -12.49
CA LEU A 152 -2.89 -8.25 -13.78
C LEU A 152 -3.12 -9.20 -14.95
N TRP A 153 -2.70 -10.47 -14.83
CA TRP A 153 -2.81 -11.47 -15.89
C TRP A 153 -4.24 -11.99 -16.09
N GLN A 154 -5.01 -12.14 -15.00
CA GLN A 154 -6.41 -12.59 -15.07
C GLN A 154 -7.37 -11.53 -15.61
N ARG A 155 -6.93 -10.28 -15.78
CA ARG A 155 -7.81 -9.21 -16.25
C ARG A 155 -8.05 -9.27 -17.75
N HIS A 156 -9.28 -9.61 -18.10
CA HIS A 156 -9.88 -9.24 -19.40
C HIS A 156 -10.15 -7.72 -19.38
N THR A 157 -9.31 -6.98 -20.11
CA THR A 157 -9.43 -5.55 -20.51
C THR A 157 -10.84 -4.93 -20.37
N ALA A 158 -11.07 -4.06 -19.36
CA ALA A 158 -11.99 -2.90 -19.45
C ALA A 158 -12.08 -2.01 -18.18
N LEU A 159 -11.90 -2.53 -16.95
CA LEU A 159 -12.08 -1.73 -15.72
C LEU A 159 -10.85 -1.76 -14.79
N CYS A 160 -10.31 -0.57 -14.50
CA CYS A 160 -9.40 -0.35 -13.39
C CYS A 160 -10.16 -0.28 -12.06
N PHE A 161 -9.50 -0.58 -10.94
CA PHE A 161 -10.01 -0.47 -9.56
C PHE A 161 -11.04 -1.51 -9.11
N GLN A 162 -11.26 -2.60 -9.86
CA GLN A 162 -12.11 -3.69 -9.40
C GLN A 162 -11.29 -4.66 -8.53
N ILE A 163 -11.54 -4.62 -7.22
CA ILE A 163 -10.96 -5.52 -6.21
C ILE A 163 -11.56 -6.91 -6.38
N TYR A 164 -10.76 -7.90 -6.80
CA TYR A 164 -11.12 -9.29 -6.60
C TYR A 164 -10.66 -9.73 -5.21
N ALA A 165 -11.59 -10.26 -4.41
CA ALA A 165 -11.32 -10.75 -3.07
C ALA A 165 -10.35 -11.94 -3.13
N THR A 166 -9.07 -11.70 -2.84
CA THR A 166 -8.05 -12.75 -2.70
C THR A 166 -7.92 -13.18 -1.23
N THR A 167 -9.03 -13.75 -0.72
CA THR A 167 -9.07 -14.55 0.52
C THR A 167 -7.92 -15.56 0.71
N PRO A 168 -7.29 -16.18 -0.33
CA PRO A 168 -6.16 -17.11 -0.13
C PRO A 168 -4.88 -16.51 0.50
N VAL A 169 -4.60 -15.20 0.37
CA VAL A 169 -3.31 -14.62 0.80
C VAL A 169 -3.26 -14.38 2.32
N ALA A 170 -4.39 -13.97 2.91
CA ALA A 170 -4.57 -13.84 4.36
C ALA A 170 -4.30 -15.17 5.08
N LEU A 171 -4.84 -16.27 4.55
CA LEU A 171 -4.65 -17.62 5.07
C LEU A 171 -3.21 -18.12 4.94
N SER A 172 -2.58 -17.83 3.80
CA SER A 172 -1.22 -18.31 3.49
C SER A 172 -0.16 -17.67 4.42
N LEU A 173 -0.30 -16.37 4.71
CA LEU A 173 0.62 -15.66 5.60
C LEU A 173 0.33 -15.92 7.09
N LEU A 174 -0.94 -16.07 7.47
CA LEU A 174 -1.30 -16.55 8.82
C LEU A 174 -0.69 -17.94 9.07
N ALA A 175 -0.69 -18.84 8.09
CA ALA A 175 -0.07 -20.16 8.20
C ALA A 175 1.45 -20.09 8.38
N ILE A 176 2.15 -19.27 7.57
CA ILE A 176 3.61 -19.05 7.70
C ILE A 176 3.94 -18.51 9.10
N PHE A 177 3.11 -17.63 9.64
CA PHE A 177 3.30 -17.02 10.95
C PHE A 177 3.17 -18.00 12.12
N PHE A 178 2.23 -18.96 12.05
CA PHE A 178 2.13 -20.06 13.03
C PHE A 178 3.28 -21.07 12.92
N ILE A 179 3.92 -21.21 11.75
CA ILE A 179 5.06 -22.12 11.57
C ILE A 179 6.34 -21.57 12.22
N PHE A 180 6.49 -20.24 12.31
CA PHE A 180 7.70 -19.58 12.83
C PHE A 180 7.59 -19.11 14.30
N ILE A 181 6.51 -19.45 15.03
CA ILE A 181 6.24 -19.14 16.46
C ILE A 181 6.04 -20.42 17.26
#